data_AF-A0A395YDA1-F1
#
_entry.id   AF-A0A395YDA1-F1
#
_cell.length_a   1.000
_cell.length_b   1.000
_cell.length_c   1.000
_cell.angle_alpha   90.00
_cell.angle_beta   90.00
_cell.angle_gamma   90.00
#
_symmetry.space_group_name_H-M   'P 1'
#
loop_
_entity.id
_entity.type
_entity.pdbx_description
1 polymer ?
#
loop_
_entity_poly.entity_id
_entity_poly.type
_entity_poly.pdbx_seq_one_letter_code
_entity_poly.pdbx_strand_id
1 'polypeptide(L)' 'MENKQRILDLLLPALQETRNLHDLVELEYRADRELVYAKFASGNYKIVNVAMDSGTAMICDVVHQIV' A
#
# COMPACT_ATOMS: atom_id res chain seq x y z
N MET A 1 9.89 -10.58 -12.61
CA MET A 1 8.85 -10.43 -11.56
C MET A 1 8.96 -9.01 -11.03
N GLU A 2 7.84 -8.31 -10.86
CA GLU A 2 7.84 -6.91 -10.43
C GLU A 2 8.34 -6.78 -8.98
N ASN A 3 9.03 -5.68 -8.67
CA ASN A 3 9.42 -5.37 -7.29
C ASN A 3 8.27 -4.62 -6.60
N LYS A 4 7.30 -5.38 -6.06
CA LYS A 4 6.09 -4.84 -5.42
C LYS A 4 6.42 -3.89 -4.25
N GLN A 5 7.42 -4.21 -3.42
CA GLN A 5 7.83 -3.31 -2.34
C GLN A 5 8.34 -1.97 -2.90
N ARG A 6 9.22 -1.99 -3.91
CA ARG A 6 9.72 -0.75 -4.52
C ARG A 6 8.61 0.10 -5.13
N ILE A 7 7.56 -0.53 -5.69
CA ILE A 7 6.39 0.19 -6.19
C ILE A 7 5.69 0.91 -5.04
N LEU A 8 5.46 0.24 -3.91
CA LEU A 8 4.84 0.82 -2.71
C LEU A 8 5.70 1.93 -2.11
N ASP A 9 7.03 1.77 -2.08
CA ASP A 9 7.97 2.79 -1.58
C ASP A 9 7.88 4.09 -2.39
N LEU A 10 7.65 3.97 -3.71
CA LEU A 10 7.46 5.12 -4.60
C LEU A 10 6.03 5.70 -4.53
N LEU A 11 5.03 4.86 -4.25
CA LEU A 11 3.64 5.27 -4.12
C LEU A 11 3.39 6.00 -2.81
N LEU A 12 3.99 5.57 -1.70
CA LEU A 12 3.83 6.15 -0.37
C LEU A 12 3.96 7.69 -0.34
N PRO A 13 5.05 8.30 -0.82
CA PRO A 13 5.17 9.77 -0.80
C PRO A 13 4.10 10.44 -1.66
N ALA A 14 3.68 9.83 -2.78
CA ALA A 14 2.60 10.40 -3.60
C ALA A 14 1.24 10.37 -2.87
N LEU A 15 0.96 9.33 -2.09
CA LEU A 15 -0.26 9.24 -1.28
C LEU A 15 -0.24 10.20 -0.08
N GLN A 16 0.91 10.42 0.53
CA GLN A 16 1.09 11.37 1.63
C GLN A 16 0.80 12.83 1.22
N GLU A 17 1.00 13.18 -0.06
CA GLU A 17 0.62 14.48 -0.60
C GLU A 17 -0.91 14.66 -0.77
N THR A 18 -1.69 13.61 -0.54
CA THR A 18 -3.16 13.69 -0.57
C THR A 18 -3.72 14.02 0.81
N ARG A 19 -4.80 14.82 0.86
CA ARG A 19 -5.46 15.17 2.13
C ARG A 19 -5.93 13.94 2.92
N ASN A 20 -6.40 12.89 2.25
CA ASN A 20 -6.99 11.73 2.92
C ASN A 20 -5.95 10.77 3.50
N LEU A 21 -4.73 10.75 2.96
CA LEU A 21 -3.68 9.77 3.33
C LEU A 21 -2.40 10.45 3.82
N HIS A 22 -2.48 11.73 4.22
CA HIS A 22 -1.34 12.51 4.72
C HIS A 22 -0.67 11.91 5.97
N ASP A 23 -1.39 11.09 6.73
CA ASP A 23 -0.91 10.41 7.92
C ASP A 23 -0.53 8.93 7.67
N LEU A 24 -0.55 8.47 6.42
CA LEU A 24 0.00 7.16 6.04
C LEU A 24 1.52 7.19 6.24
N VAL A 25 2.07 6.26 7.01
CA VAL A 25 3.51 6.25 7.35
C VAL A 25 4.28 5.11 6.69
N GLU A 26 3.60 4.04 6.27
CA GLU A 26 4.26 2.83 5.77
C GLU A 26 3.31 2.03 4.88
N LEU A 27 3.87 1.46 3.82
CA LEU A 27 3.26 0.43 2.97
C LEU A 27 4.22 -0.76 2.90
N GLU A 28 3.88 -1.86 3.57
CA GLU A 28 4.71 -3.08 3.60
C GLU A 28 4.06 -4.19 2.78
N TYR A 29 4.77 -4.70 1.76
CA TYR A 29 4.38 -5.89 1.03
C TYR A 29 4.89 -7.16 1.71
N ARG A 30 3.96 -8.04 2.08
CA ARG A 30 4.21 -9.36 2.67
C ARG A 30 4.10 -10.45 1.62
N ALA A 31 5.23 -10.82 1.02
CA ALA A 31 5.30 -11.83 -0.04
C ALA A 31 4.84 -13.23 0.41
N ASP A 32 4.93 -13.57 1.70
CA ASP A 32 4.48 -14.85 2.24
C ASP A 32 2.96 -15.04 2.19
N ARG A 33 2.20 -13.94 2.14
CA ARG A 33 0.72 -13.93 2.17
C ARG A 33 0.09 -13.15 1.02
N GLU A 34 0.91 -12.51 0.19
CA GLU A 34 0.50 -11.56 -0.83
C GLU A 34 -0.45 -10.47 -0.28
N LEU A 35 -0.03 -9.83 0.82
CA LEU A 35 -0.77 -8.75 1.48
C LEU A 35 0.03 -7.44 1.46
N VAL A 36 -0.67 -6.32 1.46
CA VAL A 36 -0.09 -5.00 1.77
C VAL A 36 -0.62 -4.48 3.09
N TYR A 37 0.29 -4.07 3.98
CA TYR A 37 -0.03 -3.46 5.26
C TYR A 37 0.17 -1.94 5.13
N ALA A 38 -0.93 -1.20 5.21
CA ALA A 38 -0.94 0.25 5.24
C ALA A 38 -1.06 0.73 6.69
N LYS A 39 0.01 1.33 7.21
CA LYS A 39 0.06 1.83 8.59
C LYS A 39 -0.13 3.33 8.62
N PHE A 40 -0.98 3.78 9.53
CA PHE A 40 -1.26 5.19 9.75
C PHE A 40 -0.55 5.68 11.01
N ALA A 41 -0.28 6.98 11.10
CA ALA A 41 0.39 7.60 12.25
C ALA A 41 -0.38 7.39 13.57
N SER A 42 -1.70 7.18 13.49
CA SER A 42 -2.55 6.79 14.62
C SER A 42 -2.22 5.40 15.20
N GLY A 43 -1.42 4.59 14.52
CA GLY A 43 -1.14 3.19 14.85
C GLY A 43 -2.14 2.19 14.25
N ASN A 44 -3.16 2.68 13.54
CA ASN A 44 -4.12 1.84 12.83
C ASN A 44 -3.48 1.20 11.58
N TYR A 45 -3.97 0.02 11.23
CA TYR A 45 -3.59 -0.68 10.00
C TYR A 45 -4.82 -0.95 9.14
N LYS A 46 -4.65 -0.78 7.82
CA LYS A 46 -5.51 -1.38 6.81
C LYS A 46 -4.71 -2.44 6.07
N ILE A 47 -5.33 -3.59 5.83
CA ILE A 47 -4.69 -4.76 5.20
C ILE A 47 -5.40 -4.99 3.87
N VAL A 48 -4.62 -5.03 2.79
CA VAL A 48 -5.11 -5.17 1.42
C VAL A 48 -4.64 -6.52 0.87
N ASN A 49 -5.56 -7.31 0.33
CA ASN A 49 -5.24 -8.56 -0.36
C ASN A 49 -4.83 -8.24 -1.79
N VAL A 50 -3.64 -8.70 -2.21
CA VAL A 50 -3.07 -8.44 -3.54
C VAL A 50 -2.57 -9.74 -4.19
N ALA A 51 -3.24 -10.85 -3.85
CA ALA A 51 -2.93 -12.18 -4.36
C ALA A 51 -3.10 -12.24 -5.87
N MET A 52 -2.08 -12.76 -6.56
CA MET A 52 -2.02 -12.83 -8.04
C MET A 52 -2.02 -11.48 -8.77
N ASP A 53 -1.93 -10.36 -8.06
CA ASP A 53 -1.92 -9.04 -8.70
C ASP A 53 -0.61 -8.75 -9.44
N SER A 54 -0.75 -8.04 -10.57
CA SER A 54 0.33 -7.23 -11.13
C SER A 54 0.59 -5.99 -10.27
N GLY A 55 1.71 -5.30 -10.50
CA GLY A 55 2.03 -4.04 -9.83
C GLY A 55 0.93 -2.99 -9.99
N THR A 56 0.34 -2.89 -11.18
CA THR A 56 -0.77 -1.94 -11.44
C THR A 56 -2.05 -2.31 -10.71
N ALA A 57 -2.42 -3.60 -10.69
CA ALA A 57 -3.61 -4.07 -9.96
C ALA A 57 -3.46 -3.80 -8.45
N MET A 58 -2.27 -4.10 -7.90
CA MET A 58 -1.91 -3.82 -6.51
C MET A 58 -2.05 -2.32 -6.16
N ILE A 59 -1.59 -1.40 -7.03
CA ILE A 59 -1.75 0.04 -6.81
C ILE A 59 -3.24 0.41 -6.71
N CYS A 60 -4.06 -0.06 -7.64
CA CYS A 60 -5.49 0.20 -7.64
C CYS A 60 -6.16 -0.30 -6.35
N ASP A 61 -5.82 -1.52 -5.93
CA ASP A 61 -6.40 -2.12 -4.72
C ASP A 61 -6.00 -1.37 -3.46
N VAL A 62 -4.73 -0.99 -3.34
CA VAL A 62 -4.25 -0.15 -2.23
C VAL A 62 -5.02 1.16 -2.19
N VAL A 63 -5.08 1.92 -3.29
CA VAL A 63 -5.75 3.23 -3.32
C VAL A 63 -7.24 3.13 -3.00
N HIS A 64 -7.95 2.12 -3.49
CA HIS A 64 -9.40 1.99 -3.24
C HIS A 64 -9.74 1.49 -1.83
N GLN A 65 -8.89 0.68 -1.21
CA GLN A 65 -9.20 0.03 0.07
C GLN A 65 -8.67 0.80 1.29
N ILE A 66 -7.65 1.65 1.12
CA ILE A 66 -7.05 2.37 2.25
C ILE A 66 -7.62 3.77 2.53
N VAL A 67 -8.41 4.33 1.61
CA VAL A 67 -9.12 5.61 1.80
C VAL A 67 -10.31 5.47 2.74
#